data_AF-A0A535T7R0-F1
#
_entry.id   AF-A0A535T7R0-F1
#
_cell.length_a   1.000
_cell.length_b   1.000
_cell.length_c   1.000
_cell.angle_alpha   90.00
_cell.angle_beta   90.00
_cell.angle_gamma   90.00
#
_symmetry.space_group_name_H-M   'P 1'
#
loop_
_entity.id
_entity.type
_entity.pdbx_description
1 polymer ?
#
loop_
_entity_poly.entity_id
_entity_poly.type
_entity_poly.pdbx_seq_one_letter_code
_entity_poly.pdbx_strand_id
1 'polypeptide(L)'
;MMTARPPDSAAIGECGRSTAEVGQPRAAKVRTALAGSQTNLQRSGLPPAALTHSLLFWRTKTAFSALARTECFPDCLNVAPMASEVVTRPRRKRQRGQSLVEFAISSTVLLLLAMGLIDLSRAFYYSVSLQGAAREGARHGAWFNTAARANGFLDDNDVMTAVKQALYGAGFQDSQINLVTAGGCLSPTDSNTVNNKPYPAGAYPATSQTVNVYICYTDPSGNKFSTRASPPGDNSWKLGDINVSILMNFQLITPLIQGMFGNGLNLAYNEHFTIQGKP
;
A
#
# COMPACT_ATOMS: atom_id res chain seq x y z
N MET A 1 20.22 35.46 84.59
CA MET A 1 19.96 34.33 85.51
C MET A 1 19.49 33.16 84.63
N MET A 2 20.08 31.95 84.67
CA MET A 2 20.16 30.99 85.80
C MET A 2 18.75 30.46 86.16
N THR A 3 18.42 29.16 86.27
CA THR A 3 19.17 27.87 86.19
C THR A 3 18.12 26.71 86.08
N ALA A 4 18.37 25.43 85.72
CA ALA A 4 19.56 24.64 85.33
C ALA A 4 19.16 23.45 84.37
N ARG A 5 19.66 22.23 84.60
CA ARG A 5 19.45 20.93 83.89
C ARG A 5 20.01 19.77 84.77
N PRO A 6 19.92 18.48 84.38
CA PRO A 6 19.03 17.85 83.41
C PRO A 6 17.95 17.08 84.21
N PRO A 7 17.93 15.75 84.47
CA PRO A 7 18.55 14.55 83.84
C PRO A 7 17.57 13.87 82.82
N ASP A 8 17.87 12.83 82.04
CA ASP A 8 19.13 12.09 81.77
C ASP A 8 19.17 11.48 80.32
N SER A 9 20.19 10.66 80.10
CA SER A 9 20.52 9.64 79.08
C SER A 9 19.40 8.71 78.56
N ALA A 10 19.52 7.95 77.45
CA ALA A 10 20.37 7.94 76.23
C ALA A 10 19.84 6.77 75.33
N ALA A 11 20.30 6.40 74.11
CA ALA A 11 21.44 6.78 73.28
C ALA A 11 21.18 6.46 71.78
N ILE A 12 21.84 7.19 70.86
CA ILE A 12 22.59 6.76 69.65
C ILE A 12 22.04 5.55 68.80
N GLY A 13 21.94 5.61 67.47
CA GLY A 13 22.26 6.71 66.55
C GLY A 13 22.31 6.35 65.05
N GLU A 14 22.42 7.42 64.26
CA GLU A 14 22.83 7.61 62.86
C GLU A 14 24.06 6.77 62.39
N CYS A 15 24.50 6.77 61.11
CA CYS A 15 23.96 7.07 59.76
C CYS A 15 25.16 6.83 58.79
N GLY A 16 24.97 6.47 57.52
CA GLY A 16 26.12 6.31 56.61
C GLY A 16 25.82 5.88 55.17
N ARG A 17 26.59 6.42 54.22
CA ARG A 17 26.46 6.21 52.76
C ARG A 17 27.86 6.19 52.15
N SER A 18 28.16 5.26 51.24
CA SER A 18 28.89 5.47 49.95
C SER A 18 29.67 4.22 49.45
N THR A 19 29.68 4.07 48.12
CA THR A 19 30.73 3.49 47.25
C THR A 19 31.42 2.15 47.60
N ALA A 20 31.16 1.15 46.76
CA ALA A 20 32.20 0.47 45.98
C ALA A 20 31.59 -0.14 44.69
N GLU A 21 32.31 -0.09 43.57
CA GLU A 21 32.01 -0.88 42.37
C GLU A 21 32.55 -2.31 42.49
N VAL A 22 31.97 -3.26 41.75
CA VAL A 22 32.65 -4.35 40.98
C VAL A 22 31.59 -5.30 40.40
N GLY A 23 31.77 -5.75 39.15
CA GLY A 23 31.29 -7.08 38.72
C GLY A 23 30.09 -7.18 37.75
N GLN A 24 30.34 -6.88 36.48
CA GLN A 24 29.61 -7.50 35.33
C GLN A 24 30.69 -8.04 34.36
N PRO A 25 30.40 -8.99 33.43
CA PRO A 25 29.15 -9.71 33.17
C PRO A 25 29.28 -11.25 33.14
N ARG A 26 28.15 -11.98 33.10
CA ARG A 26 28.07 -13.32 32.49
C ARG A 26 26.76 -13.55 31.74
N ALA A 27 26.86 -13.95 30.47
CA ALA A 27 25.72 -14.38 29.66
C ALA A 27 25.50 -15.89 29.82
N ALA A 28 24.27 -16.31 30.12
CA ALA A 28 23.89 -17.72 30.23
C ALA A 28 23.56 -18.31 28.84
N LYS A 29 24.56 -18.93 28.21
CA LYS A 29 24.46 -19.50 26.86
C LYS A 29 24.13 -21.00 26.93
N VAL A 30 22.84 -21.35 26.93
CA VAL A 30 22.41 -22.77 26.96
C VAL A 30 22.77 -23.46 25.65
N ARG A 31 23.68 -24.44 25.71
CA ARG A 31 24.06 -25.33 24.59
C ARG A 31 24.50 -26.71 25.10
N THR A 32 23.67 -27.71 24.82
CA THR A 32 23.97 -29.16 24.84
C THR A 32 23.08 -29.76 23.73
N ALA A 33 23.53 -30.50 22.71
CA ALA A 33 24.72 -31.34 22.52
C ALA A 33 24.67 -32.64 23.38
N LEU A 34 24.95 -33.85 22.86
CA LEU A 34 25.18 -34.27 21.47
C LEU A 34 25.11 -35.82 21.36
N ALA A 35 24.26 -36.39 20.50
CA ALA A 35 24.37 -37.75 19.93
C ALA A 35 23.24 -37.99 18.89
N GLY A 36 23.39 -38.76 17.81
CA GLY A 36 24.62 -39.34 17.24
C GLY A 36 24.55 -40.85 16.95
N SER A 37 24.06 -41.23 15.77
CA SER A 37 24.39 -42.53 15.16
C SER A 37 24.18 -42.49 13.63
N GLN A 38 24.99 -43.25 12.90
CA GLN A 38 24.86 -43.50 11.46
C GLN A 38 24.72 -45.00 11.22
N THR A 39 23.90 -45.39 10.25
CA THR A 39 24.10 -46.65 9.51
C THR A 39 23.51 -46.56 8.11
N ASN A 40 24.19 -47.18 7.13
CA ASN A 40 23.72 -47.30 5.75
C ASN A 40 22.83 -48.55 5.59
N LEU A 41 21.86 -48.49 4.67
CA LEU A 41 21.60 -49.59 3.73
C LEU A 41 20.83 -49.10 2.50
N GLN A 42 20.75 -49.93 1.46
CA GLN A 42 20.71 -49.47 0.07
C GLN A 42 19.49 -49.91 -0.76
N ARG A 43 18.98 -48.96 -1.56
CA ARG A 43 18.68 -49.09 -3.00
C ARG A 43 17.50 -49.96 -3.46
N SER A 44 16.45 -49.31 -3.97
CA SER A 44 15.80 -49.53 -5.29
C SER A 44 14.41 -48.87 -5.29
N GLY A 45 13.87 -48.32 -6.39
CA GLY A 45 14.45 -48.06 -7.71
C GLY A 45 13.67 -46.94 -8.44
N LEU A 46 14.20 -46.39 -9.54
CA LEU A 46 13.64 -45.24 -10.25
C LEU A 46 13.78 -45.40 -11.77
N PRO A 47 12.76 -45.07 -12.58
CA PRO A 47 12.91 -44.60 -13.95
C PRO A 47 12.70 -43.07 -14.04
N PRO A 48 13.58 -42.31 -14.72
CA PRO A 48 13.47 -40.86 -14.81
C PRO A 48 12.69 -40.38 -16.04
N ALA A 49 12.00 -39.24 -15.91
CA ALA A 49 11.56 -38.41 -17.02
C ALA A 49 11.83 -36.94 -16.68
N ALA A 50 12.70 -36.28 -17.46
CA ALA A 50 13.11 -34.89 -17.22
C ALA A 50 12.63 -33.99 -18.37
N LEU A 51 12.06 -32.83 -18.03
CA LEU A 51 11.64 -31.80 -18.98
C LEU A 51 12.25 -30.45 -18.60
N THR A 52 13.51 -30.25 -19.00
CA THR A 52 14.20 -28.95 -18.97
C THR A 52 14.14 -28.30 -20.34
N HIS A 53 13.23 -27.34 -20.54
CA HIS A 53 13.11 -26.59 -21.80
C HIS A 53 14.22 -25.51 -21.95
N SER A 54 15.43 -25.97 -22.25
CA SER A 54 16.57 -25.13 -22.61
C SER A 54 16.39 -24.58 -24.04
N LEU A 55 16.12 -23.28 -24.18
CA LEU A 55 16.01 -22.62 -25.48
C LEU A 55 17.39 -22.51 -26.16
N LEU A 56 17.70 -23.48 -27.02
CA LEU A 56 18.96 -23.56 -27.75
C LEU A 56 19.04 -22.55 -28.89
N PHE A 57 20.14 -21.77 -28.90
CA PHE A 57 20.53 -20.92 -30.02
C PHE A 57 20.69 -21.75 -31.32
N TRP A 58 19.86 -21.49 -32.32
CA TRP A 58 20.07 -22.02 -33.68
C TRP A 58 20.92 -21.07 -34.52
N ARG A 59 22.21 -21.44 -34.67
CA ARG A 59 23.19 -20.76 -35.53
C ARG A 59 23.48 -21.63 -36.75
N THR A 60 22.56 -21.70 -37.71
CA THR A 60 22.76 -22.43 -38.97
C THR A 60 23.65 -21.65 -39.93
N LYS A 61 24.47 -22.38 -40.70
CA LYS A 61 25.47 -21.84 -41.61
C LYS A 61 24.92 -21.60 -43.02
N THR A 62 25.64 -20.74 -43.74
CA THR A 62 25.74 -20.66 -45.19
C THR A 62 25.70 -22.02 -45.91
N ALA A 63 24.84 -22.16 -46.91
CA ALA A 63 25.15 -22.78 -48.22
C ALA A 63 23.93 -22.71 -49.16
N PHE A 64 24.01 -21.92 -50.23
CA PHE A 64 23.22 -22.13 -51.44
C PHE A 64 24.00 -21.59 -52.64
N SER A 65 24.61 -22.52 -53.39
CA SER A 65 25.39 -22.27 -54.60
C SER A 65 25.09 -23.40 -55.58
N ALA A 66 25.17 -23.10 -56.88
CA ALA A 66 25.13 -24.05 -57.99
C ALA A 66 23.88 -24.98 -58.07
N LEU A 67 22.86 -24.48 -58.78
CA LEU A 67 22.45 -25.19 -59.99
C LEU A 67 22.70 -24.25 -61.18
N ALA A 68 23.66 -24.62 -62.02
CA ALA A 68 23.89 -23.93 -63.28
C ALA A 68 22.83 -24.37 -64.30
N ARG A 69 22.37 -23.44 -65.15
CA ARG A 69 21.74 -23.80 -66.42
C ARG A 69 22.63 -23.29 -67.54
N THR A 70 23.35 -24.22 -68.15
CA THR A 70 24.17 -24.00 -69.34
C THR A 70 23.29 -24.05 -70.57
N GLU A 71 22.89 -22.90 -71.10
CA GLU A 71 22.37 -22.78 -72.47
C GLU A 71 23.45 -22.12 -73.33
N CYS A 72 23.98 -22.85 -74.31
CA CYS A 72 24.95 -22.31 -75.26
C CYS A 72 24.21 -21.76 -76.48
N PHE A 73 24.38 -20.46 -76.76
CA PHE A 73 24.05 -19.86 -78.05
C PHE A 73 25.32 -19.28 -78.69
N PRO A 74 25.69 -19.72 -79.92
CA PRO A 74 26.76 -19.11 -80.69
C PRO A 74 26.26 -17.86 -81.43
N ASP A 75 27.21 -17.02 -81.86
CA ASP A 75 27.09 -15.89 -82.80
C ASP A 75 26.09 -14.76 -82.43
N CYS A 76 26.39 -13.47 -82.62
CA CYS A 76 27.46 -12.86 -83.42
C CYS A 76 28.32 -11.86 -82.60
N LEU A 77 29.58 -11.71 -83.01
CA LEU A 77 30.45 -10.62 -82.57
C LEU A 77 29.93 -9.27 -83.11
N ASN A 78 29.50 -8.36 -82.24
CA ASN A 78 29.14 -6.99 -82.66
C ASN A 78 29.62 -5.96 -81.62
N VAL A 79 30.83 -5.44 -81.84
CA VAL A 79 31.50 -4.51 -80.91
C VAL A 79 31.01 -3.08 -81.18
N ALA A 80 29.87 -2.74 -80.59
CA ALA A 80 29.52 -1.33 -80.40
C ALA A 80 30.51 -0.70 -79.41
N PRO A 81 31.07 0.51 -79.68
CA PRO A 81 31.95 1.17 -78.74
C PRO A 81 31.17 1.50 -77.47
N MET A 82 31.61 0.96 -76.34
CA MET A 82 30.95 1.22 -75.05
C MET A 82 31.05 2.70 -74.73
N ALA A 83 29.91 3.41 -74.77
CA ALA A 83 29.79 4.65 -74.04
C ALA A 83 30.13 4.36 -72.57
N SER A 84 31.06 5.12 -72.00
CA SER A 84 31.47 4.96 -70.60
C SER A 84 30.37 5.53 -69.69
N GLU A 85 29.26 4.81 -69.59
CA GLU A 85 28.26 5.06 -68.56
C GLU A 85 28.92 4.78 -67.21
N VAL A 86 29.33 5.84 -66.53
CA VAL A 86 29.91 5.76 -65.20
C VAL A 86 28.81 5.32 -64.25
N VAL A 87 28.67 3.99 -64.07
CA VAL A 87 27.74 3.34 -63.15
C VAL A 87 28.11 3.75 -61.73
N THR A 88 27.61 4.93 -61.35
CA THR A 88 27.74 5.57 -60.05
C THR A 88 26.86 4.82 -59.07
N ARG A 89 27.33 3.62 -58.68
CA ARG A 89 26.66 2.72 -57.72
C ARG A 89 26.07 3.56 -56.59
N PRO A 90 24.73 3.64 -56.45
CA PRO A 90 24.11 4.60 -55.56
C PRO A 90 24.63 4.37 -54.16
N ARG A 91 25.34 5.37 -53.63
CA ARG A 91 26.15 5.29 -52.41
C ARG A 91 25.22 5.08 -51.22
N ARG A 92 24.85 3.82 -50.94
CA ARG A 92 23.87 3.38 -49.92
C ARG A 92 24.04 4.24 -48.67
N LYS A 93 23.14 5.21 -48.48
CA LYS A 93 23.15 6.12 -47.34
C LYS A 93 22.96 5.26 -46.10
N ARG A 94 24.04 5.00 -45.36
CA ARG A 94 23.98 4.21 -44.12
C ARG A 94 23.00 4.92 -43.18
N GLN A 95 21.89 4.28 -42.83
CA GLN A 95 20.85 4.77 -41.91
C GLN A 95 21.35 4.81 -40.44
N ARG A 96 22.49 5.47 -40.21
CA ARG A 96 23.09 5.72 -38.89
C ARG A 96 22.21 6.69 -38.12
N GLY A 97 21.19 6.16 -37.46
CA GLY A 97 20.25 6.93 -36.64
C GLY A 97 18.80 6.43 -36.68
N GLN A 98 18.39 5.69 -37.72
CA GLN A 98 16.97 5.29 -37.86
C GLN A 98 16.46 4.49 -36.65
N SER A 99 17.16 3.42 -36.27
CA SER A 99 16.78 2.60 -35.11
C SER A 99 16.85 3.35 -33.78
N LEU A 100 17.59 4.46 -33.70
CA LEU A 100 17.62 5.34 -32.52
C LEU A 100 16.37 6.22 -32.47
N VAL A 101 15.90 6.73 -33.62
CA VAL A 101 14.63 7.48 -33.74
C VAL A 101 13.43 6.56 -33.47
N GLU A 102 13.40 5.37 -34.06
CA GLU A 102 12.36 4.35 -33.83
C GLU A 102 12.30 3.94 -32.35
N PHE A 103 13.46 3.75 -31.71
CA PHE A 103 13.54 3.51 -30.27
C PHE A 103 13.05 4.70 -29.44
N ALA A 104 13.45 5.94 -29.78
CA ALA A 104 13.07 7.15 -29.04
C ALA A 104 11.56 7.43 -29.08
N ILE A 105 10.91 7.20 -30.22
CA ILE A 105 9.45 7.31 -30.34
C ILE A 105 8.78 6.20 -29.51
N SER A 106 9.25 4.95 -29.65
CA SER A 106 8.69 3.80 -28.92
C SER A 106 8.85 3.93 -27.40
N SER A 107 10.00 4.41 -26.92
CA SER A 107 10.27 4.60 -25.49
C SER A 107 9.49 5.77 -24.90
N THR A 108 9.20 6.81 -25.69
CA THR A 108 8.31 7.91 -25.28
C THR A 108 6.89 7.39 -25.02
N VAL A 109 6.33 6.57 -25.92
CA VAL A 109 5.01 5.94 -25.73
C VAL A 109 5.01 4.99 -24.53
N LEU A 110 6.07 4.17 -24.37
CA LEU A 110 6.23 3.29 -23.22
C LEU A 110 6.27 4.07 -21.88
N LEU A 111 6.94 5.22 -21.84
CA LEU A 111 7.04 6.07 -20.65
C LEU A 111 5.68 6.68 -20.27
N LEU A 112 4.89 7.13 -21.26
CA LEU A 112 3.53 7.64 -21.02
C LEU A 112 2.61 6.55 -20.44
N LEU A 113 2.67 5.34 -20.98
CA LEU A 113 1.92 4.19 -20.45
C LEU A 113 2.38 3.83 -19.03
N ALA A 114 3.69 3.77 -18.78
CA ALA A 114 4.24 3.49 -17.45
C ALA A 114 3.80 4.52 -16.40
N MET A 115 3.79 5.81 -16.75
CA MET A 115 3.32 6.88 -15.86
C MET A 115 1.81 6.78 -15.56
N GLY A 116 0.99 6.41 -16.54
CA GLY A 116 -0.43 6.13 -16.31
C GLY A 116 -0.67 4.91 -15.41
N LEU A 117 0.14 3.85 -15.55
CA LEU A 117 0.11 2.70 -14.64
C LEU A 117 0.52 3.08 -13.21
N ILE A 118 1.47 4.02 -13.04
CA ILE A 118 1.87 4.52 -11.71
C ILE A 118 0.71 5.25 -11.02
N ASP A 119 0.00 6.14 -11.72
CA ASP A 119 -1.16 6.84 -11.14
C ASP A 119 -2.30 5.87 -10.78
N LEU A 120 -2.60 4.88 -11.62
CA LEU A 120 -3.58 3.83 -11.31
C LEU A 120 -3.15 2.99 -10.09
N SER A 121 -1.86 2.63 -10.00
CA SER A 121 -1.31 1.89 -8.85
C SER A 121 -1.41 2.68 -7.55
N ARG A 122 -1.15 4.00 -7.60
CA ARG A 122 -1.32 4.92 -6.46
C ARG A 122 -2.79 5.02 -6.04
N ALA A 123 -3.71 5.20 -7.00
CA ALA A 123 -5.15 5.27 -6.71
C ALA A 123 -5.66 3.98 -6.05
N PHE A 124 -5.24 2.82 -6.55
CA PHE A 124 -5.58 1.53 -5.95
C PHE A 124 -5.00 1.37 -4.54
N TYR A 125 -3.73 1.73 -4.33
CA TYR A 125 -3.11 1.70 -3.00
C TYR A 125 -3.92 2.51 -1.98
N TYR A 126 -4.25 3.77 -2.28
CA TYR A 126 -5.06 4.59 -1.38
C TYR A 126 -6.48 4.01 -1.19
N SER A 127 -7.10 3.44 -2.22
CA SER A 127 -8.44 2.83 -2.07
C SER A 127 -8.49 1.72 -1.01
N VAL A 128 -7.48 0.84 -0.99
CA VAL A 128 -7.37 -0.24 0.01
C VAL A 128 -7.06 0.33 1.39
N SER A 129 -6.18 1.34 1.48
CA SER A 129 -5.87 2.02 2.75
C SER A 129 -7.07 2.72 3.38
N LEU A 130 -7.88 3.44 2.58
CA LEU A 130 -9.08 4.14 3.05
C LEU A 130 -10.15 3.14 3.56
N GLN A 131 -10.35 2.03 2.84
CA GLN A 131 -11.25 0.97 3.31
C GLN A 131 -10.75 0.32 4.61
N GLY A 132 -9.45 0.02 4.71
CA GLY A 132 -8.84 -0.51 5.92
C GLY A 132 -9.02 0.42 7.12
N ALA A 133 -8.80 1.72 6.94
CA ALA A 133 -8.98 2.71 7.99
C ALA A 133 -10.44 2.86 8.43
N ALA A 134 -11.39 2.84 7.49
CA ALA A 134 -12.83 2.88 7.81
C ALA A 134 -13.23 1.65 8.66
N ARG A 135 -12.73 0.47 8.28
CA ARG A 135 -13.00 -0.79 8.98
C ARG A 135 -12.42 -0.78 10.38
N GLU A 136 -11.18 -0.34 10.55
CA GLU A 136 -10.56 -0.30 11.88
C GLU A 136 -11.22 0.74 12.80
N GLY A 137 -11.64 1.89 12.28
CA GLY A 137 -12.47 2.85 13.02
C GLY A 137 -13.79 2.24 13.51
N ALA A 138 -14.56 1.65 12.59
CA ALA A 138 -15.85 1.03 12.93
C ALA A 138 -15.70 -0.16 13.90
N ARG A 139 -14.68 -1.00 13.69
CA ARG A 139 -14.33 -2.13 14.56
C ARG A 139 -13.90 -1.68 15.96
N HIS A 140 -13.22 -0.55 16.08
CA HIS A 140 -12.80 0.00 17.37
C HIS A 140 -14.00 0.58 18.14
N GLY A 141 -14.84 1.40 17.47
CA GLY A 141 -16.04 1.98 18.09
C GLY A 141 -17.06 0.92 18.53
N ALA A 142 -17.24 -0.15 17.76
CA ALA A 142 -18.16 -1.25 18.09
C ALA A 142 -17.69 -2.18 19.23
N TRP A 143 -16.54 -1.89 19.86
CA TRP A 143 -15.94 -2.75 20.89
C TRP A 143 -16.62 -2.61 22.27
N PHE A 144 -17.09 -3.74 22.79
CA PHE A 144 -17.75 -3.85 24.09
C PHE A 144 -16.81 -4.36 25.19
N ASN A 145 -16.62 -3.57 26.26
CA ASN A 145 -15.90 -4.02 27.45
C ASN A 145 -16.83 -4.86 28.34
N THR A 146 -16.66 -6.18 28.32
CA THR A 146 -17.49 -7.14 29.08
C THR A 146 -17.32 -7.03 30.60
N ALA A 147 -16.18 -6.54 31.10
CA ALA A 147 -15.96 -6.36 32.55
C ALA A 147 -16.64 -5.09 33.07
N ALA A 148 -16.51 -3.98 32.33
CA ALA A 148 -17.18 -2.71 32.66
C ALA A 148 -18.68 -2.68 32.26
N ARG A 149 -19.11 -3.62 31.40
CA ARG A 149 -20.42 -3.63 30.72
C ARG A 149 -20.70 -2.35 29.92
N ALA A 150 -19.67 -1.79 29.29
CA ALA A 150 -19.71 -0.48 28.65
C ALA A 150 -18.98 -0.45 27.29
N ASN A 151 -19.43 0.41 26.38
CA ASN A 151 -18.83 0.60 25.06
C ASN A 151 -17.74 1.68 25.09
N GLY A 152 -16.66 1.41 25.83
CA GLY A 152 -15.65 2.40 26.26
C GLY A 152 -14.91 3.17 25.15
N PHE A 153 -14.95 2.72 23.90
CA PHE A 153 -14.28 3.36 22.75
C PHE A 153 -15.27 3.94 21.72
N LEU A 154 -16.57 3.98 22.06
CA LEU A 154 -17.65 4.45 21.19
C LEU A 154 -17.78 5.98 21.30
N ASP A 155 -16.75 6.70 20.86
CA ASP A 155 -16.70 8.17 20.83
C ASP A 155 -15.89 8.68 19.62
N ASP A 156 -15.91 9.99 19.38
CA ASP A 156 -15.24 10.58 18.21
C ASP A 156 -13.71 10.48 18.31
N ASN A 157 -13.15 10.54 19.51
CA ASN A 157 -11.71 10.61 19.77
C ASN A 157 -11.03 9.27 19.51
N ASP A 158 -11.55 8.19 20.08
CA ASP A 158 -10.94 6.87 20.02
C ASP A 158 -11.19 6.22 18.64
N VAL A 159 -12.38 6.42 18.05
CA VAL A 159 -12.66 6.03 16.67
C VAL A 159 -11.75 6.78 15.69
N MET A 160 -11.60 8.11 15.81
CA MET A 160 -10.69 8.87 14.97
C MET A 160 -9.22 8.47 15.22
N THR A 161 -8.84 8.12 16.45
CA THR A 161 -7.50 7.61 16.75
C THR A 161 -7.23 6.30 16.01
N ALA A 162 -8.17 5.35 16.01
CA ALA A 162 -8.06 4.10 15.24
C ALA A 162 -7.97 4.36 13.72
N VAL A 163 -8.80 5.25 13.18
CA VAL A 163 -8.74 5.68 11.77
C VAL A 163 -7.38 6.29 11.43
N LYS A 164 -6.87 7.21 12.27
CA LYS A 164 -5.57 7.87 12.09
C LYS A 164 -4.41 6.89 12.07
N GLN A 165 -4.33 5.94 13.01
CA GLN A 165 -3.26 4.95 13.03
C GLN A 165 -3.21 4.12 11.73
N ALA A 166 -4.36 3.77 11.15
CA ALA A 166 -4.43 3.11 9.85
C ALA A 166 -4.01 4.02 8.68
N LEU A 167 -4.41 5.30 8.69
CA LEU A 167 -4.06 6.27 7.65
C LEU A 167 -2.58 6.71 7.71
N TYR A 168 -1.95 6.74 8.89
CA TYR A 168 -0.51 6.99 9.04
C TYR A 168 0.32 5.91 8.32
N GLY A 169 -0.12 4.64 8.38
CA GLY A 169 0.48 3.55 7.61
C GLY A 169 0.37 3.70 6.09
N ALA A 170 -0.52 4.56 5.61
CA ALA A 170 -0.67 4.95 4.20
C ALA A 170 0.03 6.28 3.84
N GLY A 171 0.75 6.89 4.79
CA GLY A 171 1.51 8.11 4.59
C GLY A 171 0.72 9.42 4.73
N PHE A 172 -0.48 9.40 5.33
CA PHE A 172 -1.21 10.63 5.67
C PHE A 172 -0.69 11.27 6.97
N GLN A 173 -0.88 12.58 7.10
CA GLN A 173 -0.59 13.38 8.29
C GLN A 173 -1.88 13.95 8.89
N ASP A 174 -1.86 14.37 10.16
CA ASP A 174 -3.00 14.98 10.85
C ASP A 174 -3.62 16.17 10.10
N SER A 175 -2.79 16.98 9.44
CA SER A 175 -3.20 18.12 8.61
C SER A 175 -4.00 17.73 7.35
N GLN A 176 -4.07 16.45 7.03
CA GLN A 176 -4.81 15.89 5.89
C GLN A 176 -6.05 15.10 6.30
N ILE A 177 -6.29 14.88 7.61
CA ILE A 177 -7.33 13.98 8.13
C ILE A 177 -8.35 14.80 8.94
N ASN A 178 -9.43 15.22 8.28
CA ASN A 178 -10.47 16.06 8.87
C ASN A 178 -11.62 15.21 9.41
N LEU A 179 -11.99 15.38 10.69
CA LEU A 179 -13.28 14.89 11.19
C LEU A 179 -14.38 15.89 10.78
N VAL A 180 -15.44 15.41 10.12
CA VAL A 180 -16.59 16.24 9.74
C VAL A 180 -17.81 15.86 10.57
N THR A 181 -18.07 16.63 11.62
CA THR A 181 -19.23 16.49 12.51
C THR A 181 -20.43 17.36 12.08
N ALA A 182 -20.17 18.42 11.33
CA ALA A 182 -21.17 19.38 10.85
C ALA A 182 -21.99 18.82 9.68
N GLY A 183 -23.31 19.07 9.71
CA GLY A 183 -24.24 18.61 8.67
C GLY A 183 -24.99 17.30 9.00
N GLY A 184 -24.68 16.65 10.12
CA GLY A 184 -25.30 15.38 10.50
C GLY A 184 -24.60 14.17 9.89
N CYS A 185 -25.23 13.00 9.99
CA CYS A 185 -24.67 11.78 9.42
C CYS A 185 -24.64 11.85 7.89
N LEU A 186 -23.54 11.43 7.28
CA LEU A 186 -23.39 11.43 5.83
C LEU A 186 -24.49 10.58 5.15
N SER A 187 -25.33 11.25 4.35
CA SER A 187 -26.39 10.62 3.57
C SER A 187 -25.96 10.41 2.11
N PRO A 188 -26.44 9.34 1.46
CA PRO A 188 -26.13 9.05 0.07
C PRO A 188 -27.10 9.77 -0.88
N THR A 189 -26.65 10.09 -2.10
CA THR A 189 -27.44 10.89 -3.06
C THR A 189 -28.60 10.12 -3.69
N ASP A 190 -28.60 8.79 -3.59
CA ASP A 190 -29.70 7.92 -4.02
C ASP A 190 -30.71 7.61 -2.91
N SER A 191 -30.54 8.18 -1.71
CA SER A 191 -31.34 7.91 -0.51
C SER A 191 -31.36 6.43 -0.06
N ASN A 192 -30.33 5.62 -0.37
CA ASN A 192 -30.30 4.23 0.07
C ASN A 192 -30.25 4.09 1.61
N THR A 193 -30.90 3.04 2.14
CA THR A 193 -31.00 2.78 3.58
C THR A 193 -29.68 2.33 4.22
N VAL A 194 -28.73 1.83 3.41
CA VAL A 194 -27.42 1.31 3.85
C VAL A 194 -26.42 2.44 4.12
N ASN A 195 -26.70 3.66 3.66
CA ASN A 195 -25.84 4.85 3.77
C ASN A 195 -24.46 4.66 3.09
N ASN A 196 -24.41 3.84 2.04
CA ASN A 196 -23.21 3.60 1.23
C ASN A 196 -23.17 4.52 -0.02
N LYS A 197 -22.01 4.62 -0.70
CA LYS A 197 -21.86 5.50 -1.89
C LYS A 197 -22.96 5.21 -2.94
N PRO A 198 -23.45 6.21 -3.72
CA PRO A 198 -22.83 7.52 -4.00
C PRO A 198 -23.07 8.60 -2.93
N TYR A 199 -22.09 9.48 -2.74
CA TYR A 199 -22.14 10.62 -1.82
C TYR A 199 -22.10 11.96 -2.57
N PRO A 200 -22.68 13.05 -2.00
CA PRO A 200 -22.73 14.34 -2.67
C PRO A 200 -21.34 14.96 -2.82
N ALA A 201 -21.14 15.73 -3.89
CA ALA A 201 -19.84 16.34 -4.21
C ALA A 201 -19.26 17.20 -3.07
N GLY A 202 -20.11 17.89 -2.30
CA GLY A 202 -19.72 18.71 -1.15
C GLY A 202 -19.28 17.94 0.10
N ALA A 203 -19.38 16.60 0.13
CA ALA A 203 -18.84 15.78 1.22
C ALA A 203 -17.35 15.42 1.01
N TYR A 204 -16.85 15.53 -0.22
CA TYR A 204 -15.43 15.33 -0.52
C TYR A 204 -14.62 16.57 -0.13
N PRO A 205 -13.36 16.42 0.31
CA PRO A 205 -12.53 17.56 0.65
C PRO A 205 -12.21 18.42 -0.57
N ALA A 206 -12.31 19.74 -0.39
CA ALA A 206 -11.95 20.72 -1.41
C ALA A 206 -10.46 20.70 -1.78
N THR A 207 -9.59 20.30 -0.84
CA THR A 207 -8.14 20.20 -1.04
C THR A 207 -7.75 18.82 -1.54
N SER A 208 -7.11 18.73 -2.71
CA SER A 208 -6.56 17.47 -3.22
C SER A 208 -5.58 16.82 -2.25
N GLN A 209 -5.51 15.49 -2.27
CA GLN A 209 -4.68 14.65 -1.39
C GLN A 209 -4.99 14.83 0.11
N THR A 210 -6.24 15.19 0.46
CA THR A 210 -6.75 15.17 1.84
C THR A 210 -7.99 14.28 1.97
N VAL A 211 -8.38 14.02 3.21
CA VAL A 211 -9.37 13.02 3.62
C VAL A 211 -10.37 13.64 4.60
N ASN A 212 -11.66 13.48 4.31
CA ASN A 212 -12.75 13.74 5.23
C ASN A 212 -13.23 12.41 5.84
N VAL A 213 -13.35 12.36 7.16
CA VAL A 213 -13.88 11.24 7.92
C VAL A 213 -15.22 11.66 8.52
N TYR A 214 -16.24 10.83 8.29
CA TYR A 214 -17.56 10.95 8.87
C TYR A 214 -17.82 9.74 9.76
N ILE A 215 -18.25 9.98 11.00
CA ILE A 215 -18.67 8.92 11.92
C ILE A 215 -20.18 9.11 12.14
N CYS A 216 -20.95 8.03 12.01
CA CYS A 216 -22.36 8.03 12.35
C CYS A 216 -22.64 6.90 13.35
N TYR A 217 -23.16 7.27 14.51
CA TYR A 217 -23.68 6.35 15.52
C TYR A 217 -25.20 6.27 15.37
N THR A 218 -25.74 5.06 15.35
CA THR A 218 -27.19 4.81 15.38
C THR A 218 -27.51 4.12 16.70
N ASP A 219 -28.42 4.66 17.50
CA ASP A 219 -28.86 4.00 18.73
C ASP A 219 -29.82 2.83 18.43
N PRO A 220 -30.12 1.94 19.41
CA PRO A 220 -31.04 0.82 19.20
C PRO A 220 -32.50 1.21 18.93
N SER A 221 -32.84 2.50 18.98
CA SER A 221 -34.15 3.05 18.59
C SER A 221 -34.14 3.62 17.16
N GLY A 222 -32.99 3.64 16.48
CA GLY A 222 -32.83 4.16 15.12
C GLY A 222 -32.42 5.64 15.03
N ASN A 223 -32.17 6.33 16.16
CA ASN A 223 -31.73 7.74 16.14
C ASN A 223 -30.27 7.83 15.70
N LYS A 224 -29.97 8.76 14.78
CA LYS A 224 -28.63 8.93 14.19
C LYS A 224 -27.92 10.16 14.75
N PHE A 225 -26.64 10.01 15.11
CA PHE A 225 -25.78 11.03 15.69
C PHE A 225 -24.45 11.12 14.93
N SER A 226 -24.01 12.33 14.55
CA SER A 226 -22.80 12.57 13.74
C SER A 226 -21.55 12.97 14.51
N THR A 227 -21.66 13.01 15.84
CA THR A 227 -20.60 13.39 16.76
C THR A 227 -20.95 12.89 18.14
N ARG A 228 -19.93 12.52 18.91
CA ARG A 228 -20.04 12.05 20.26
C ARG A 228 -18.74 12.30 21.03
N ALA A 229 -18.77 13.31 21.88
CA ALA A 229 -17.62 13.76 22.67
C ALA A 229 -17.26 12.84 23.87
N SER A 230 -17.99 11.75 24.11
CA SER A 230 -17.67 10.78 25.16
C SER A 230 -18.31 9.39 24.96
N PRO A 231 -17.66 8.31 25.44
CA PRO A 231 -18.21 6.97 25.45
C PRO A 231 -19.32 6.82 26.52
N PRO A 232 -20.17 5.77 26.47
CA PRO A 232 -21.27 5.59 27.39
C PRO A 232 -20.79 4.83 28.63
N GLY A 233 -21.30 5.17 29.81
CA GLY A 233 -21.00 4.42 31.03
C GLY A 233 -21.62 3.01 31.08
N ASP A 234 -22.32 2.59 30.02
CA ASP A 234 -23.20 1.43 30.05
C ASP A 234 -23.36 0.69 28.69
N ASN A 235 -24.30 -0.25 28.71
CA ASN A 235 -24.67 -1.15 27.63
C ASN A 235 -25.88 -0.64 26.81
N SER A 236 -26.30 0.62 26.97
CA SER A 236 -27.50 1.18 26.30
C SER A 236 -27.41 1.19 24.77
N TRP A 237 -26.19 1.12 24.21
CA TRP A 237 -25.90 1.11 22.77
C TRP A 237 -25.80 -0.30 22.16
N LYS A 238 -26.06 -1.36 22.94
CA LYS A 238 -26.11 -2.75 22.44
C LYS A 238 -27.14 -2.89 21.31
N LEU A 239 -26.74 -3.47 20.18
CA LEU A 239 -27.54 -3.57 18.95
C LEU A 239 -27.86 -2.22 18.27
N GLY A 240 -27.20 -1.13 18.68
CA GLY A 240 -27.02 0.03 17.81
C GLY A 240 -25.94 -0.25 16.76
N ASP A 241 -25.69 0.68 15.85
CA ASP A 241 -24.72 0.55 14.77
C ASP A 241 -23.73 1.72 14.72
N ILE A 242 -22.52 1.47 14.23
CA ILE A 242 -21.56 2.50 13.85
C ILE A 242 -21.20 2.36 12.37
N ASN A 243 -21.36 3.43 11.59
CA ASN A 243 -20.92 3.53 10.21
C ASN A 243 -19.82 4.58 10.11
N VAL A 244 -18.62 4.16 9.72
CA VAL A 244 -17.48 5.07 9.46
C VAL A 244 -17.33 5.21 7.95
N SER A 245 -17.43 6.43 7.44
CA SER A 245 -17.29 6.75 6.02
C SER A 245 -16.08 7.66 5.80
N ILE A 246 -15.20 7.30 4.87
CA ILE A 246 -13.96 8.00 4.58
C ILE A 246 -13.94 8.39 3.10
N LEU A 247 -13.86 9.70 2.84
CA LEU A 247 -13.90 10.32 1.52
C LEU A 247 -12.57 11.04 1.25
N MET A 248 -11.98 10.81 0.08
CA MET A 248 -10.71 11.42 -0.35
C MET A 248 -10.86 12.01 -1.74
N ASN A 249 -10.22 13.15 -1.98
CA ASN A 249 -9.98 13.69 -3.31
C ASN A 249 -8.54 13.34 -3.72
N PHE A 250 -8.34 12.33 -4.57
CA PHE A 250 -7.02 11.80 -4.94
C PHE A 250 -6.35 12.63 -6.03
N GLN A 251 -5.10 13.07 -5.80
CA GLN A 251 -4.34 13.84 -6.79
C GLN A 251 -3.63 12.95 -7.80
N LEU A 252 -4.05 13.05 -9.07
CA LEU A 252 -3.35 12.48 -10.23
C LEU A 252 -2.09 13.30 -10.53
N ILE A 253 -1.01 12.64 -10.95
CA ILE A 253 0.27 13.28 -11.33
C ILE A 253 0.32 13.54 -12.85
N THR A 254 -0.29 12.66 -13.65
CA THR A 254 -0.16 12.68 -15.11
C THR A 254 -1.15 13.63 -15.79
N PRO A 255 -0.67 14.62 -16.57
CA PRO A 255 -1.56 15.60 -17.22
C PRO A 255 -2.48 14.98 -18.29
N LEU A 256 -2.09 13.84 -18.87
CA LEU A 256 -2.93 13.09 -19.81
C LEU A 256 -4.22 12.59 -19.14
N ILE A 257 -4.14 12.04 -17.93
CA ILE A 257 -5.30 11.52 -17.21
C ILE A 257 -6.07 12.68 -16.56
N GLN A 258 -5.38 13.73 -16.09
CA GLN A 258 -6.04 14.98 -15.66
C GLN A 258 -6.90 15.60 -16.78
N GLY A 259 -6.44 15.56 -18.04
CA GLY A 259 -7.21 16.03 -19.19
C GLY A 259 -8.47 15.21 -19.51
N MET A 260 -8.59 13.99 -18.95
CA MET A 260 -9.76 13.10 -19.13
C MET A 260 -10.70 13.06 -17.92
N PHE A 261 -10.16 13.16 -16.69
CA PHE A 261 -10.90 12.98 -15.44
C PHE A 261 -10.94 14.24 -14.55
N GLY A 262 -10.29 15.32 -14.96
CA GLY A 262 -10.14 16.54 -14.16
C GLY A 262 -8.98 16.47 -13.15
N ASN A 263 -8.90 17.46 -12.27
CA ASN A 263 -7.75 17.64 -11.38
C ASN A 263 -7.59 16.55 -10.30
N GLY A 264 -8.62 15.75 -10.02
CA GLY A 264 -8.61 14.74 -8.97
C GLY A 264 -9.68 13.66 -9.15
N LEU A 265 -9.51 12.53 -8.47
CA LEU A 265 -10.46 11.41 -8.44
C LEU A 265 -11.10 11.29 -7.06
N ASN A 266 -12.43 11.35 -7.00
CA ASN A 266 -13.17 11.15 -5.76
C ASN A 266 -13.21 9.66 -5.38
N LEU A 267 -12.62 9.34 -4.24
CA LEU A 267 -12.61 8.01 -3.61
C LEU A 267 -13.49 8.03 -2.36
N ALA A 268 -14.34 7.02 -2.17
CA ALA A 268 -15.24 6.93 -1.02
C ALA A 268 -15.44 5.48 -0.57
N TYR A 269 -15.26 5.26 0.73
CA TYR A 269 -15.42 3.96 1.39
C TYR A 269 -16.27 4.13 2.64
N ASN A 270 -17.11 3.15 2.95
CA ASN A 270 -17.85 3.08 4.20
C ASN A 270 -17.85 1.66 4.75
N GLU A 271 -17.74 1.54 6.06
CA GLU A 271 -17.70 0.27 6.78
C GLU A 271 -18.64 0.37 7.98
N HIS A 272 -19.52 -0.63 8.12
CA HIS A 272 -20.65 -0.63 9.03
C HIS A 272 -20.53 -1.81 10.02
N PHE A 273 -20.56 -1.52 11.32
CA PHE A 273 -20.45 -2.53 12.38
C PHE A 273 -21.58 -2.35 13.40
N THR A 274 -22.27 -3.44 13.74
CA THR A 274 -23.23 -3.47 14.84
C THR A 274 -22.49 -3.53 16.17
N ILE A 275 -22.86 -2.63 17.08
CA ILE A 275 -22.26 -2.43 18.41
C ILE A 275 -22.59 -3.64 19.27
N GLN A 276 -21.54 -4.29 19.76
CA GLN A 276 -21.67 -5.49 20.58
C GLN A 276 -22.18 -5.16 21.99
N GLY A 277 -22.78 -6.13 22.66
CA GLY A 277 -23.22 -5.94 24.04
C GLY A 277 -23.85 -7.20 24.63
N LYS A 278 -23.61 -7.43 25.92
CA LYS A 278 -24.13 -8.60 26.63
C LYS A 278 -25.57 -8.34 27.13
N PRO A 279 -26.49 -9.30 27.13
CA PRO A 279 -27.69 -9.23 27.98
C PRO A 279 -27.30 -9.21 29.48
#